data_AF-A0AAE3T7S8-F1
#
_entry.id   AF-A0AAE3T7S8-F1
#
_cell.length_a   1.000
_cell.length_b   1.000
_cell.length_c   1.000
_cell.angle_alpha   90.00
_cell.angle_beta   90.00
_cell.angle_gamma   90.00
#
_symmetry.space_group_name_H-M   'P 1'
#
loop_
_entity.id
_entity.type
_entity.pdbx_description
1 polymer ?
#
loop_
_entity_poly.entity_id
_entity_poly.type
_entity_poly.pdbx_seq_one_letter_code
_entity_poly.pdbx_strand_id
1 'polypeptide(L)'
;MTPNLRHTVLACVIAVAAVGTGLVHAQATMPQTQAGAPAASTGSVAELQQLLAQKRLTELRTTYNGDYGTSLLLVNEDTTAYVALSYRKALWRVYRFESAAPAEAAYDLLGRQTRAWAEDDVRHAVAAGQKAQLEREAQAAEQRAAVLSREVRAMQAQRQKMLEEQQAARQQTQALDAERRAYRTQIDSLQQQIRLLEKQLNDPHWSPAP
;
A
#
# COMPACT_ATOMS: atom_id res chain seq x y z
N MET A 1 -36.23 30.99 -28.06
CA MET A 1 -36.69 30.01 -27.05
C MET A 1 -35.61 28.94 -26.88
N THR A 2 -34.77 29.10 -25.86
CA THR A 2 -33.96 28.04 -25.22
C THR A 2 -34.57 27.80 -23.82
N PRO A 3 -34.18 26.80 -23.01
CA PRO A 3 -33.49 25.52 -23.30
C PRO A 3 -34.15 24.31 -22.56
N ASN A 4 -33.65 23.07 -22.74
CA ASN A 4 -32.98 22.31 -21.65
C ASN A 4 -32.75 20.83 -21.99
N LEU A 5 -31.46 20.50 -22.16
CA LEU A 5 -30.88 19.16 -22.05
C LEU A 5 -31.02 18.68 -20.60
N ARG A 6 -31.68 17.55 -20.39
CA ARG A 6 -31.67 16.85 -19.09
C ARG A 6 -30.46 15.91 -19.08
N HIS A 7 -29.38 16.36 -18.43
CA HIS A 7 -28.28 15.50 -18.00
C HIS A 7 -28.74 14.73 -16.77
N THR A 8 -29.00 13.44 -16.92
CA THR A 8 -29.22 12.54 -15.77
C THR A 8 -27.85 12.02 -15.32
N VAL A 9 -27.33 12.62 -14.25
CA VAL A 9 -26.15 12.14 -13.53
C VAL A 9 -26.53 10.86 -12.78
N LEU A 10 -25.92 9.74 -13.18
CA LEU A 10 -26.04 8.47 -12.48
C LEU A 10 -25.13 8.52 -11.24
N ALA A 11 -25.72 8.78 -10.08
CA ALA A 11 -25.04 8.70 -8.80
C ALA A 11 -24.80 7.23 -8.43
N CYS A 12 -23.53 6.83 -8.39
CA CYS A 12 -23.11 5.52 -7.92
C CYS A 12 -23.02 5.55 -6.39
N VAL A 13 -23.96 4.89 -5.71
CA VAL A 13 -23.94 4.70 -4.25
C VAL A 13 -23.06 3.49 -3.97
N ILE A 14 -21.84 3.72 -3.47
CA ILE A 14 -21.01 2.67 -2.88
C ILE A 14 -21.43 2.55 -1.41
N ALA A 15 -22.21 1.51 -1.11
CA ALA A 15 -22.49 1.12 0.27
C ALA A 15 -21.25 0.40 0.84
N VAL A 16 -20.52 1.06 1.73
CA VAL A 16 -19.47 0.43 2.54
C VAL A 16 -20.16 -0.32 3.68
N ALA A 17 -20.25 -1.65 3.54
CA ALA A 17 -20.64 -2.51 4.65
C ALA A 17 -19.45 -2.65 5.61
N ALA A 18 -19.54 -1.98 6.76
CA ALA A 18 -18.65 -2.20 7.89
C ALA A 18 -18.97 -3.56 8.53
N VAL A 19 -18.21 -4.60 8.17
CA VAL A 19 -18.23 -5.88 8.89
C VAL A 19 -17.46 -5.68 10.19
N GLY A 20 -18.19 -5.53 11.29
CA GLY A 20 -17.64 -5.55 12.63
C GLY A 20 -16.95 -6.88 12.88
N THR A 21 -15.62 -6.85 12.96
CA THR A 21 -14.82 -7.99 13.38
C THR A 21 -14.92 -8.09 14.89
N GLY A 22 -15.82 -8.96 15.37
CA GLY A 22 -15.79 -9.40 16.76
C GLY A 22 -14.43 -10.02 17.03
N LEU A 23 -13.68 -9.42 17.95
CA LEU A 23 -12.49 -10.01 18.57
C LEU A 23 -12.93 -11.24 19.37
N VAL A 24 -13.09 -12.37 18.68
CA VAL A 24 -13.05 -13.68 19.32
C VAL A 24 -11.63 -13.80 19.86
N HIS A 25 -11.46 -13.59 21.16
CA HIS A 25 -10.28 -14.04 21.86
C HIS A 25 -10.21 -15.55 21.67
N ALA A 26 -9.42 -15.99 20.69
CA ALA A 26 -9.00 -17.37 20.59
C ALA A 26 -8.18 -17.68 21.85
N GLN A 27 -8.84 -18.20 22.88
CA GLN A 27 -8.14 -18.93 23.92
C GLN A 27 -7.45 -20.07 23.19
N ALA A 28 -6.12 -20.00 23.08
CA ALA A 28 -5.29 -21.08 22.58
C ALA A 28 -5.53 -22.28 23.50
N THR A 29 -6.50 -23.11 23.12
CA THR A 29 -6.73 -24.40 23.74
C THR A 29 -5.53 -25.22 23.33
N MET A 30 -4.58 -25.38 24.25
CA MET A 30 -3.38 -26.16 23.96
C MET A 30 -3.84 -27.55 23.53
N PRO A 31 -3.38 -28.04 22.38
CA PRO A 31 -3.79 -29.35 21.89
C PRO A 31 -3.47 -30.39 22.96
N GLN A 32 -4.49 -31.16 23.35
CA GLN A 32 -4.30 -32.25 24.30
C GLN A 32 -3.38 -33.29 23.65
N THR A 33 -2.14 -33.39 24.13
CA THR A 33 -1.22 -34.46 23.73
C THR A 33 -1.85 -35.80 24.09
N GLN A 34 -2.22 -36.61 23.08
CA GLN A 34 -2.57 -38.00 23.31
C GLN A 34 -1.36 -38.69 23.94
N ALA A 35 -1.57 -39.35 25.08
CA ALA A 35 -0.53 -40.07 25.81
C ALA A 35 0.01 -41.20 24.92
N GLY A 36 1.24 -41.03 24.40
CA GLY A 36 1.83 -41.94 23.42
C GLY A 36 3.26 -42.40 23.72
N ALA A 37 3.84 -42.06 24.88
CA ALA A 37 5.16 -42.55 25.27
C ALA A 37 5.03 -43.68 26.32
N PRO A 38 5.20 -44.96 25.95
CA PRO A 38 4.88 -46.12 26.80
C PRO A 38 5.83 -46.38 27.98
N ALA A 39 6.66 -45.41 28.39
CA ALA A 39 7.59 -45.55 29.53
C ALA A 39 7.83 -44.23 30.30
N ALA A 40 7.00 -43.20 30.07
CA ALA A 40 7.19 -41.90 30.68
C ALA A 40 6.40 -41.78 32.00
N SER A 41 7.05 -41.28 33.05
CA SER A 41 6.31 -40.67 34.16
C SER A 41 6.02 -39.20 33.84
N THR A 42 4.96 -38.64 34.42
CA THR A 42 4.70 -37.20 34.30
C THR A 42 5.79 -36.47 35.07
N GLY A 43 6.71 -35.80 34.36
CA GLY A 43 7.73 -34.97 34.98
C GLY A 43 7.13 -33.64 35.42
N SER A 44 7.63 -33.07 36.52
CA SER A 44 7.18 -31.76 36.96
C SER A 44 7.92 -30.65 36.21
N VAL A 45 7.17 -29.66 35.70
CA VAL A 45 7.77 -28.44 35.11
C VAL A 45 8.66 -27.74 36.13
N ALA A 46 8.25 -27.69 37.41
CA ALA A 46 9.00 -27.06 38.48
C ALA A 46 10.32 -27.79 38.78
N GLU A 47 10.30 -29.13 38.77
CA GLU A 47 11.51 -29.96 38.92
C GLU A 47 12.50 -29.68 37.78
N LEU A 48 12.02 -29.71 36.53
CA LEU A 48 12.87 -29.43 35.37
C LEU A 48 13.44 -28.01 35.42
N GLN A 49 12.63 -27.02 35.78
CA GLN A 49 13.10 -25.63 35.96
C GLN A 49 14.16 -25.51 37.05
N GLN A 50 14.00 -26.22 38.16
CA GLN A 50 15.00 -26.25 39.22
C GLN A 50 16.32 -26.87 38.73
N LEU A 51 16.27 -28.01 38.03
CA LEU A 51 17.45 -28.66 37.48
C LEU A 51 18.16 -27.79 36.42
N LEU A 52 17.40 -27.06 35.59
CA LEU A 52 17.93 -26.06 34.65
C LEU A 52 18.62 -24.91 35.41
N ALA A 53 17.99 -24.36 36.45
CA ALA A 53 18.55 -23.27 37.25
C ALA A 53 19.85 -23.68 37.96
N GLN A 54 19.93 -24.94 38.40
CA GLN A 54 21.12 -25.53 39.00
C GLN A 54 22.18 -25.96 37.98
N LYS A 55 21.91 -25.82 36.67
CA LYS A 55 22.79 -26.27 35.57
C LYS A 55 23.14 -27.77 35.64
N ARG A 56 22.21 -28.59 36.11
CA ARG A 56 22.37 -30.03 36.29
C ARG A 56 21.88 -30.86 35.10
N LEU A 57 21.53 -30.19 34.01
CA LEU A 57 21.07 -30.82 32.78
C LEU A 57 22.01 -30.45 31.64
N THR A 58 22.24 -31.43 30.77
CA THR A 58 22.81 -31.23 29.44
C THR A 58 21.67 -31.31 28.44
N GLU A 59 21.47 -30.24 27.66
CA GLU A 59 20.58 -30.28 26.51
C GLU A 59 21.22 -31.10 25.40
N LEU A 60 20.60 -32.22 25.06
CA LEU A 60 21.10 -33.08 23.99
C LEU A 60 20.63 -32.55 22.64
N ARG A 61 19.33 -32.22 22.53
CA ARG A 61 18.69 -31.75 21.29
C ARG A 61 17.49 -30.89 21.61
N THR A 62 17.24 -29.87 20.79
CA THR A 62 15.98 -29.12 20.78
C THR A 62 15.54 -28.87 19.35
N THR A 63 14.24 -29.01 19.10
CA THR A 63 13.60 -28.61 17.84
C THR A 63 12.53 -27.56 18.11
N TYR A 64 12.51 -26.51 17.29
CA TYR A 64 11.45 -25.50 17.28
C TYR A 64 10.66 -25.60 15.96
N ASN A 65 9.35 -25.72 16.08
CA ASN A 65 8.40 -25.68 14.98
C ASN A 65 7.45 -24.49 15.24
N GLY A 66 7.73 -23.33 14.64
CA GLY A 66 7.00 -22.10 14.96
C GLY A 66 7.11 -21.75 16.45
N ASP A 67 5.98 -21.54 17.12
CA ASP A 67 5.92 -21.26 18.55
C ASP A 67 6.08 -22.52 19.43
N TYR A 68 6.01 -23.72 18.87
CA TYR A 68 6.11 -24.98 19.62
C TYR A 68 7.55 -25.49 19.63
N GLY A 69 7.99 -26.04 20.76
CA GLY A 69 9.31 -26.65 20.88
C GLY A 69 9.29 -27.98 21.63
N THR A 70 10.25 -28.85 21.29
CA THR A 70 10.54 -30.09 22.00
C THR A 70 12.03 -30.13 22.34
N SER A 71 12.37 -30.34 23.60
CA SER A 71 13.75 -30.46 24.08
C SER A 71 13.98 -31.82 24.73
N LEU A 72 15.11 -32.46 24.44
CA LEU A 72 15.63 -33.64 25.12
C LEU A 72 16.80 -33.22 26.00
N LEU A 73 16.68 -33.48 27.30
CA LEU A 73 17.65 -33.11 28.31
C LEU A 73 18.08 -34.36 29.09
N LEU A 74 19.35 -34.44 29.48
CA LEU A 74 19.90 -35.51 30.31
C LEU A 74 20.44 -34.92 31.60
N VAL A 75 20.18 -35.56 32.73
CA VAL A 75 20.78 -35.19 34.02
C VAL A 75 22.28 -35.49 33.98
N ASN A 76 23.10 -34.56 34.47
CA ASN A 76 24.56 -34.66 34.37
C ASN A 76 25.13 -35.75 35.27
N GLU A 77 24.45 -36.04 36.38
CA GLU A 77 24.95 -36.93 37.43
C GLU A 77 24.34 -38.35 37.38
N ASP A 78 23.36 -38.61 36.51
CA ASP A 78 22.72 -39.92 36.38
C ASP A 78 22.19 -40.18 34.93
N THR A 79 21.42 -41.25 34.73
CA THR A 79 20.87 -41.63 33.43
C THR A 79 19.47 -41.05 33.14
N THR A 80 18.91 -40.28 34.07
CA THR A 80 17.57 -39.70 33.96
C THR A 80 17.52 -38.73 32.79
N ALA A 81 16.57 -38.94 31.90
CA ALA A 81 16.33 -38.06 30.77
C ALA A 81 14.94 -37.41 30.87
N TYR A 82 14.85 -36.20 30.35
CA TYR A 82 13.63 -35.41 30.28
C TYR A 82 13.33 -35.05 28.83
N VAL A 83 12.06 -35.19 28.45
CA VAL A 83 11.54 -34.59 27.22
C VAL A 83 10.56 -33.50 27.60
N ALA A 84 10.85 -32.28 27.17
CA ALA A 84 10.10 -31.09 27.55
C ALA A 84 9.42 -30.48 26.33
N LEU A 85 8.13 -30.16 26.46
CA LEU A 85 7.37 -29.39 25.47
C LEU A 85 7.29 -27.93 25.91
N SER A 86 7.52 -27.05 24.95
CA SER A 86 7.39 -25.62 25.11
C SER A 86 6.43 -25.02 24.09
N TYR A 87 5.80 -23.91 24.48
CA TYR A 87 5.02 -23.04 23.63
C TYR A 87 5.46 -21.61 23.93
N ARG A 88 5.86 -20.86 22.90
CA ARG A 88 6.47 -19.53 23.04
C ARG A 88 7.63 -19.51 24.04
N LYS A 89 8.47 -20.55 23.99
CA LYS A 89 9.62 -20.78 24.89
C LYS A 89 9.25 -20.99 26.36
N ALA A 90 7.96 -21.09 26.71
CA ALA A 90 7.50 -21.46 28.04
C ALA A 90 7.21 -22.96 28.09
N LEU A 91 7.75 -23.64 29.09
CA LEU A 91 7.48 -25.06 29.34
C LEU A 91 6.02 -25.24 29.77
N TRP A 92 5.32 -26.18 29.15
CA TRP A 92 3.93 -26.51 29.51
C TRP A 92 3.72 -27.99 29.77
N ARG A 93 4.65 -28.86 29.37
CA ARG A 93 4.62 -30.29 29.70
C ARG A 93 6.01 -30.89 29.75
N VAL A 94 6.24 -31.81 30.67
CA VAL A 94 7.51 -32.52 30.85
C VAL A 94 7.25 -34.01 31.05
N TYR A 95 8.10 -34.83 30.44
CA TYR A 95 8.10 -36.28 30.57
C TYR A 95 9.45 -36.71 31.13
N ARG A 96 9.43 -37.57 32.15
CA ARG A 96 10.64 -38.08 32.79
C ARG A 96 10.83 -39.56 32.44
N PHE A 97 12.08 -39.92 32.15
CA PHE A 97 12.51 -41.26 31.77
C PHE A 97 13.75 -41.65 32.58
N GLU A 98 13.88 -42.93 32.91
CA GLU A 98 15.02 -43.44 33.70
C GLU A 98 16.30 -43.62 32.86
N SER A 99 16.18 -43.60 31.53
CA SER A 99 17.30 -43.72 30.58
C SER A 99 17.06 -42.91 29.31
N ALA A 100 18.14 -42.64 28.56
CA ALA A 100 18.10 -41.83 27.34
C ALA A 100 17.35 -42.50 26.18
N ALA A 101 17.50 -43.81 25.99
CA ALA A 101 16.91 -44.52 24.83
C ALA A 101 15.38 -44.35 24.68
N PRO A 102 14.53 -44.58 25.72
CA PRO A 102 13.10 -44.31 25.62
C PRO A 102 12.77 -42.81 25.51
N ALA A 103 13.62 -41.94 26.06
CA ALA A 103 13.46 -40.49 25.93
C ALA A 103 13.70 -40.01 24.50
N GLU A 104 14.66 -40.58 23.78
CA GLU A 104 14.89 -40.28 22.36
C GLU A 104 13.69 -40.63 21.49
N ALA A 105 13.10 -41.82 21.68
CA ALA A 105 11.89 -42.21 20.96
C ALA A 105 10.71 -41.26 21.24
N ALA A 106 10.57 -40.83 22.50
CA ALA A 106 9.56 -39.85 22.89
C ALA A 106 9.83 -38.46 22.30
N TYR A 107 11.10 -38.02 22.25
CA TYR A 107 11.51 -36.78 21.61
C TYR A 107 11.14 -36.77 20.13
N ASP A 108 11.42 -37.84 19.40
CA ASP A 108 11.09 -37.92 17.96
C ASP A 108 9.58 -37.90 17.71
N LEU A 109 8.81 -38.64 18.52
CA LEU A 109 7.35 -38.64 18.44
C LEU A 109 6.78 -37.25 18.70
N LEU A 110 7.20 -36.63 19.81
CA LEU A 110 6.71 -35.32 20.23
C LEU A 110 7.21 -34.20 19.30
N GLY A 111 8.40 -34.34 18.73
CA GLY A 111 8.92 -33.44 17.68
C GLY A 111 8.05 -33.47 16.41
N ARG A 112 7.58 -34.66 16.00
CA ARG A 112 6.59 -34.77 14.91
C ARG A 112 5.24 -34.17 15.29
N GLN A 113 4.80 -34.38 16.52
CA GLN A 113 3.53 -33.84 17.01
C GLN A 113 3.53 -32.30 17.06
N THR A 114 4.60 -31.68 17.56
CA THR A 114 4.72 -30.21 17.59
C THR A 114 4.81 -29.60 16.20
N ARG A 115 5.38 -30.31 15.23
CA ARG A 115 5.30 -29.89 13.82
C ARG A 115 3.86 -29.80 13.34
N ALA A 116 3.04 -30.81 13.60
CA ALA A 116 1.63 -30.82 13.20
C ALA A 116 0.85 -29.66 13.84
N TRP A 117 1.10 -29.36 15.12
CA TRP A 117 0.48 -28.21 15.80
C TRP A 117 0.91 -26.86 15.22
N ALA A 118 2.15 -26.76 14.76
CA ALA A 118 2.71 -25.54 14.19
C ALA A 118 2.27 -25.29 12.74
N GLU A 119 1.65 -26.25 12.05
CA GLU A 119 1.32 -26.12 10.63
C GLU A 119 0.44 -24.89 10.35
N ASP A 120 -0.53 -24.62 11.22
CA ASP A 120 -1.43 -23.48 11.03
C ASP A 120 -0.72 -22.14 11.29
N ASP A 121 0.06 -22.05 12.37
CA ASP A 121 0.87 -20.87 12.69
C ASP A 121 1.86 -20.53 11.57
N VAL A 122 2.50 -21.55 10.99
CA VAL A 122 3.43 -21.38 9.86
C VAL A 122 2.68 -20.92 8.61
N ARG A 123 1.53 -21.52 8.28
CA ARG A 123 0.69 -21.06 7.16
C ARG A 123 0.26 -19.61 7.34
N HIS A 124 -0.17 -19.23 8.54
CA HIS A 124 -0.56 -17.87 8.87
C HIS A 124 0.62 -16.89 8.72
N ALA A 125 1.80 -17.24 9.23
CA ALA A 125 3.00 -16.39 9.10
C ALA A 125 3.38 -16.15 7.63
N VAL A 126 3.34 -17.20 6.79
CA VAL A 126 3.59 -17.08 5.35
C VAL A 126 2.55 -16.20 4.67
N ALA A 127 1.26 -16.41 4.95
CA ALA A 127 0.18 -15.61 4.39
C ALA A 127 0.27 -14.13 4.82
N ALA A 128 0.64 -13.86 6.08
CA ALA A 128 0.87 -12.50 6.56
C ALA A 128 2.03 -11.81 5.82
N GLY A 129 3.12 -12.54 5.54
CA GLY A 129 4.22 -12.03 4.73
C GLY A 129 3.81 -11.69 3.29
N GLN A 130 3.02 -12.57 2.66
CA GLN A 130 2.48 -12.34 1.31
C GLN A 130 1.55 -11.12 1.27
N LYS A 131 0.66 -10.99 2.27
CA LYS A 131 -0.20 -9.82 2.42
C LYS A 131 0.61 -8.52 2.52
N ALA A 132 1.63 -8.49 3.38
CA ALA A 132 2.47 -7.30 3.56
C ALA A 132 3.28 -6.93 2.29
N GLN A 133 3.60 -7.90 1.43
CA GLN A 133 4.17 -7.62 0.12
C GLN A 133 3.15 -6.93 -0.80
N LEU A 134 1.96 -7.52 -0.95
CA LEU A 134 0.90 -6.97 -1.81
C LEU A 134 0.46 -5.57 -1.37
N GLU A 135 0.40 -5.31 -0.06
CA GLU A 135 0.08 -3.98 0.48
C GLU A 135 1.12 -2.93 0.05
N ARG A 136 2.42 -3.27 0.04
CA ARG A 136 3.48 -2.37 -0.44
C ARG A 136 3.38 -2.12 -1.94
N GLU A 137 3.07 -3.16 -2.71
CA GLU A 137 2.87 -3.04 -4.17
C GLU A 137 1.65 -2.15 -4.49
N ALA A 138 0.55 -2.32 -3.75
CA ALA A 138 -0.66 -1.50 -3.88
C ALA A 138 -0.38 -0.03 -3.55
N GLN A 139 0.30 0.25 -2.43
CA GLN A 139 0.70 1.62 -2.06
C GLN A 139 1.59 2.27 -3.14
N ALA A 140 2.54 1.54 -3.71
CA ALA A 140 3.36 2.05 -4.80
C ALA A 140 2.54 2.33 -6.07
N ALA A 141 1.55 1.49 -6.38
CA ALA A 141 0.64 1.72 -7.51
C ALA A 141 -0.24 2.96 -7.29
N GLU A 142 -0.79 3.14 -6.09
CA GLU A 142 -1.59 4.31 -5.72
C GLU A 142 -0.80 5.62 -5.85
N GLN A 143 0.45 5.62 -5.38
CA GLN A 143 1.34 6.78 -5.51
C GLN A 143 1.61 7.13 -6.97
N ARG A 144 1.89 6.13 -7.82
CA ARG A 144 2.08 6.33 -9.27
C ARG A 144 0.81 6.87 -9.93
N ALA A 145 -0.34 6.29 -9.61
CA ALA A 145 -1.62 6.77 -10.12
C ALA A 145 -1.89 8.23 -9.72
N ALA A 146 -1.57 8.62 -8.48
CA ALA A 146 -1.72 9.99 -8.00
C ALA A 146 -0.80 10.97 -8.76
N VAL A 147 0.45 10.59 -9.05
CA VAL A 147 1.37 11.39 -9.88
C VAL A 147 0.83 11.56 -11.30
N LEU A 148 0.49 10.46 -11.97
CA LEU A 148 -0.05 10.50 -13.34
C LEU A 148 -1.34 11.32 -13.42
N SER A 149 -2.23 11.22 -12.42
CA SER A 149 -3.45 12.03 -12.37
C SER A 149 -3.19 13.53 -12.29
N ARG A 150 -2.09 13.95 -11.64
CA ARG A 150 -1.68 15.36 -11.56
C ARG A 150 -1.10 15.81 -12.88
N GLU A 151 -0.27 14.98 -13.51
CA GLU A 151 0.30 15.26 -14.83
C GLU A 151 -0.78 15.41 -15.89
N VAL A 152 -1.74 14.50 -15.95
CA VAL A 152 -2.88 14.59 -16.89
C VAL A 152 -3.66 15.89 -16.69
N ARG A 153 -3.96 16.27 -15.44
CA ARG A 153 -4.64 17.55 -15.15
C ARG A 153 -3.82 18.76 -15.57
N ALA A 154 -2.50 18.75 -15.32
CA ALA A 154 -1.61 19.82 -15.74
C ALA A 154 -1.55 19.94 -17.28
N MET A 155 -1.46 18.82 -18.00
CA MET A 155 -1.50 18.81 -19.47
C MET A 155 -2.82 19.36 -20.03
N GLN A 156 -3.95 18.97 -19.43
CA GLN A 156 -5.26 19.49 -19.84
C GLN A 156 -5.37 21.01 -19.61
N ALA A 157 -4.93 21.50 -18.45
CA ALA A 157 -4.91 22.92 -18.14
C ALA A 157 -4.00 23.70 -19.12
N GLN A 158 -2.81 23.18 -19.42
CA GLN A 158 -1.90 23.79 -20.39
C GLN A 158 -2.50 23.84 -21.79
N ARG A 159 -3.16 22.76 -22.22
CA ARG A 159 -3.86 22.72 -23.53
C ARG A 159 -4.95 23.78 -23.60
N GLN A 160 -5.75 23.91 -22.54
CA GLN A 160 -6.81 24.91 -22.49
C GLN A 160 -6.24 26.34 -22.59
N LYS A 161 -5.17 26.64 -21.85
CA LYS A 161 -4.48 27.93 -21.92
C LYS A 161 -3.96 28.24 -23.33
N MET A 162 -3.34 27.27 -24.01
CA MET A 162 -2.87 27.48 -25.40
C MET A 162 -4.02 27.76 -26.38
N LEU A 163 -5.18 27.14 -26.18
CA LEU A 163 -6.36 27.41 -27.01
C LEU A 163 -6.90 28.83 -26.76
N GLU A 164 -6.94 29.27 -25.51
CA GLU A 164 -7.34 30.64 -25.14
C GLU A 164 -6.37 31.69 -25.70
N GLU A 165 -5.07 31.48 -25.57
CA GLU A 165 -4.03 32.35 -26.15
C GLU A 165 -4.15 32.43 -27.68
N GLN A 166 -4.39 31.30 -28.35
CA GLN A 166 -4.61 31.27 -29.80
C GLN A 166 -5.86 32.07 -30.21
N GLN A 167 -6.96 31.96 -29.45
CA GLN A 167 -8.17 32.73 -29.71
C GLN A 167 -7.94 34.23 -29.50
N ALA A 168 -7.26 34.62 -28.42
CA ALA A 168 -6.91 36.00 -28.13
C ALA A 168 -6.01 36.60 -29.23
N ALA A 169 -4.99 35.87 -29.67
CA ALA A 169 -4.11 36.30 -30.77
C ALA A 169 -4.88 36.50 -32.08
N ARG A 170 -5.83 35.61 -32.40
CA ARG A 170 -6.69 35.78 -33.59
C ARG A 170 -7.56 37.03 -33.50
N GLN A 171 -8.15 37.30 -32.33
CA GLN A 171 -8.96 38.50 -32.10
C GLN A 171 -8.11 39.77 -32.22
N GLN A 172 -6.90 39.78 -31.66
CA GLN A 172 -5.99 40.91 -31.76
C GLN A 172 -5.59 41.20 -33.22
N THR A 173 -5.26 40.17 -34.00
CA THR A 173 -4.97 40.32 -35.44
C THR A 173 -6.16 40.91 -36.19
N GLN A 174 -7.38 40.44 -35.92
CA GLN A 174 -8.58 40.99 -36.55
C GLN A 174 -8.82 42.46 -36.19
N ALA A 175 -8.56 42.86 -34.94
CA ALA A 175 -8.65 44.25 -34.51
C ALA A 175 -7.63 45.15 -35.23
N LEU A 176 -6.36 44.71 -35.29
CA LEU A 176 -5.30 45.42 -36.02
C LEU A 176 -5.61 45.54 -37.52
N ASP A 177 -6.17 44.51 -38.14
CA ASP A 177 -6.59 44.55 -39.54
C ASP A 177 -7.75 45.51 -39.78
N ALA A 178 -8.67 45.67 -38.82
CA ALA A 178 -9.74 46.65 -38.87
C ALA A 178 -9.19 48.09 -38.72
N GLU A 179 -8.31 48.32 -37.75
CA GLU A 179 -7.66 49.61 -37.52
C GLU A 179 -6.82 50.06 -38.72
N ARG A 180 -6.01 49.16 -39.29
CA ARG A 180 -5.25 49.44 -40.52
C ARG A 180 -6.15 49.86 -41.67
N ARG A 181 -7.31 49.21 -41.85
CA ARG A 181 -8.27 49.57 -42.90
C ARG A 181 -8.85 50.96 -42.68
N ALA A 182 -9.21 51.30 -41.44
CA ALA A 182 -9.70 52.64 -41.09
C ALA A 182 -8.67 53.74 -41.40
N TYR A 183 -7.40 53.55 -41.00
CA TYR A 183 -6.34 54.52 -41.33
C TYR A 183 -6.09 54.66 -42.83
N ARG A 184 -6.14 53.56 -43.60
CA ARG A 184 -6.02 53.62 -45.07
C ARG A 184 -7.13 54.48 -45.67
N THR A 185 -8.38 54.26 -45.27
CA THR A 185 -9.51 55.08 -45.73
C THR A 185 -9.35 56.55 -45.36
N GLN A 186 -8.81 56.85 -44.17
CA GLN A 186 -8.52 58.22 -43.75
C GLN A 186 -7.42 58.87 -44.60
N ILE A 187 -6.34 58.15 -44.88
CA ILE A 187 -5.26 58.62 -45.76
C ILE A 187 -5.80 58.91 -47.16
N ASP A 188 -6.60 58.00 -47.73
CA ASP A 188 -7.18 58.18 -49.07
C ASP A 188 -8.09 59.44 -49.13
N SER A 189 -8.89 59.67 -48.08
CA SER A 189 -9.73 60.86 -47.96
C SER A 189 -8.91 62.16 -47.86
N LEU A 190 -7.85 62.16 -47.04
CA LEU A 190 -6.96 63.32 -46.90
C LEU A 190 -6.24 63.63 -48.22
N GLN A 191 -5.76 62.61 -48.93
CA GLN A 191 -5.14 62.79 -50.24
C GLN A 191 -6.12 63.35 -51.29
N GLN A 192 -7.39 62.94 -51.25
CA GLN A 192 -8.42 63.54 -52.11
C GLN A 192 -8.63 65.03 -51.80
N GLN A 193 -8.67 65.40 -50.52
CA GLN A 193 -8.79 66.80 -50.11
C GLN A 193 -7.59 67.64 -50.57
N ILE A 194 -6.36 67.12 -50.40
CA ILE A 194 -5.14 67.79 -50.87
C ILE A 194 -5.23 68.05 -52.38
N ARG A 195 -5.59 67.05 -53.19
CA ARG A 195 -5.73 67.22 -54.65
C ARG A 195 -6.79 68.25 -55.03
N LEU A 196 -7.87 68.37 -54.27
CA LEU A 196 -8.89 69.39 -54.51
C LEU A 196 -8.36 70.79 -54.21
N LEU A 197 -7.66 70.96 -53.08
CA LEU A 197 -7.04 72.23 -52.70
C LEU A 197 -5.95 72.66 -53.71
N GLU A 198 -5.09 71.73 -54.14
CA GLU A 198 -4.06 71.99 -55.15
C GLU A 198 -4.66 72.44 -56.49
N LYS A 199 -5.76 71.80 -56.93
CA LYS A 199 -6.48 72.22 -58.14
C LYS A 199 -7.04 73.62 -58.03
N GLN A 200 -7.58 74.00 -56.87
CA GLN A 200 -8.08 75.36 -56.66
C GLN A 200 -6.91 76.35 -56.77
N LEU A 201 -5.80 76.10 -56.05
CA LEU A 201 -4.63 76.99 -56.04
C LEU A 201 -4.00 77.22 -57.43
N ASN A 202 -4.07 76.23 -58.32
CA ASN A 202 -3.48 76.27 -59.65
C ASN A 202 -4.47 76.73 -60.74
N ASP A 203 -5.68 77.14 -60.36
CA ASP A 203 -6.67 77.71 -61.27
C ASP A 203 -6.30 79.17 -61.61
N PRO A 204 -6.01 79.53 -62.89
CA PRO A 204 -5.51 80.85 -63.28
C PRO A 204 -6.44 82.04 -62.98
N HIS A 205 -7.65 81.77 -62.50
CA HIS A 205 -8.66 82.76 -62.14
C HIS A 205 -8.88 82.86 -60.62
N TRP A 206 -8.01 82.28 -59.80
CA TRP A 206 -8.10 82.42 -58.34
C TRP A 206 -7.91 83.90 -57.93
N SER A 207 -8.95 84.49 -57.33
CA SER A 207 -8.84 85.65 -56.44
C SER A 207 -9.26 85.19 -55.04
N PRO A 208 -8.42 85.39 -54.00
CA PRO A 208 -8.87 85.17 -52.64
C PRO A 208 -9.88 86.27 -52.30
N ALA A 209 -11.11 85.90 -51.96
CA ALA A 209 -12.07 86.84 -51.38
C ALA A 209 -11.53 87.36 -50.03
N PRO A 210 -11.78 88.64 -49.69
CA PRO A 210 -11.26 89.28 -48.46
C PRO A 210 -11.80 88.66 -47.17
#